data_AF-A0A853IHM1-F1
#
_entry.id   AF-A0A853IHM1-F1
#
_cell.length_a   1.000
_cell.length_b   1.000
_cell.length_c   1.000
_cell.angle_alpha   90.00
_cell.angle_beta   90.00
_cell.angle_gamma   90.00
#
_symmetry.space_group_name_H-M   'P 1'
#
loop_
_entity.id
_entity.type
_entity.pdbx_description
1 polymer ?
#
loop_
_entity_poly.entity_id
_entity_poly.type
_entity_poly.pdbx_seq_one_letter_code
_entity_poly.pdbx_strand_id
1 'polypeptide(L)'
;MSSVDQFESVFRAAVKDVYHHKPIKVESVLLITDQNEADSVKIKQQLQQFSPQLCSNSIQWHINAGEKSKTTEALLQEVEAVKPDLICSYRNLYSNAWQYPHSLGEHLDVLLQHTTIPVLVIPHPKASYAGKHALTKSSSVMVITDHLTLDHDLVSYGVAFTSPGGNLHLSHIEDEAYFQRIIKAISKIATINTDDAQEKLAKQLLKEPHDFIRSCPPALTEANINLNVIEHVNFGHHIRDYKKLIEEHELDLLVMNTKDEDQLAMHGLAYPLAVEMRQIPLLML
;
A
#
# COMPACT_ATOMS: atom_id res chain seq x y z
N MET A 1 -8.97 9.64 39.78
CA MET A 1 -9.36 8.85 38.59
C MET A 1 -10.14 7.66 39.11
N SER A 2 -11.42 7.57 38.75
CA SER A 2 -12.33 6.53 39.26
C SER A 2 -12.03 5.19 38.60
N SER A 3 -12.23 4.09 39.32
CA SER A 3 -12.10 2.71 38.83
C SER A 3 -12.88 2.45 37.53
N VAL A 4 -13.97 3.20 37.29
CA VAL A 4 -14.79 3.13 36.08
C VAL A 4 -14.00 3.48 34.81
N ASP A 5 -13.09 4.46 34.86
CA ASP A 5 -12.26 4.85 33.70
C ASP A 5 -11.23 3.77 33.35
N GLN A 6 -10.71 3.05 34.36
CA GLN A 6 -9.83 1.90 34.14
C GLN A 6 -10.59 0.72 33.54
N PHE A 7 -11.84 0.46 33.96
CA PHE A 7 -12.66 -0.60 33.36
C PHE A 7 -13.03 -0.28 31.92
N GLU A 8 -13.42 0.96 31.60
CA GLU A 8 -13.74 1.34 30.22
C GLU A 8 -12.50 1.29 29.31
N SER A 9 -11.33 1.73 29.81
CA SER A 9 -10.06 1.64 29.08
C SER A 9 -9.60 0.19 28.88
N VAL A 10 -9.81 -0.71 29.85
CA VAL A 10 -9.52 -2.15 29.71
C VAL A 10 -10.51 -2.83 28.78
N PHE A 11 -11.78 -2.39 28.77
CA PHE A 11 -12.82 -2.96 27.89
C PHE A 11 -12.63 -2.52 26.44
N ARG A 12 -12.25 -1.27 26.19
CA ARG A 12 -11.82 -0.81 24.86
C ARG A 12 -10.56 -1.54 24.40
N ALA A 13 -9.60 -1.79 25.28
CA ALA A 13 -8.43 -2.62 25.00
C ALA A 13 -8.76 -4.12 24.77
N ALA A 14 -10.01 -4.54 25.01
CA ALA A 14 -10.49 -5.90 24.76
C ALA A 14 -11.31 -6.03 23.46
N VAL A 15 -11.71 -4.92 22.83
CA VAL A 15 -12.29 -4.94 21.48
C VAL A 15 -11.13 -5.08 20.50
N LYS A 16 -10.83 -6.32 20.13
CA LYS A 16 -9.90 -6.61 19.04
C LYS A 16 -10.56 -6.20 17.75
N ASP A 17 -9.92 -5.34 16.97
CA ASP A 17 -10.38 -5.15 15.60
C ASP A 17 -10.15 -6.44 14.82
N VAL A 18 -11.19 -6.93 14.16
CA VAL A 18 -11.22 -8.21 13.46
C VAL A 18 -11.45 -7.91 12.00
N TYR A 19 -10.57 -8.43 11.16
CA TYR A 19 -10.67 -8.19 9.73
C TYR A 19 -12.02 -8.69 9.18
N HIS A 20 -12.68 -7.78 8.49
CA HIS A 20 -13.92 -8.03 7.76
C HIS A 20 -13.64 -7.86 6.27
N HIS A 21 -13.66 -8.97 5.53
CA HIS A 21 -13.38 -8.93 4.10
C HIS A 21 -14.52 -8.22 3.35
N LYS A 22 -14.14 -7.22 2.56
CA LYS A 22 -15.03 -6.50 1.65
C LYS A 22 -14.57 -6.75 0.21
N PRO A 23 -15.39 -7.39 -0.64
CA PRO A 23 -15.01 -7.62 -2.03
C PRO A 23 -14.74 -6.30 -2.76
N ILE A 24 -13.58 -6.20 -3.41
CA ILE A 24 -13.24 -5.09 -4.30
C ILE A 24 -13.63 -5.48 -5.72
N LYS A 25 -14.28 -4.54 -6.42
CA LYS A 25 -14.66 -4.71 -7.83
C LYS A 25 -14.17 -3.51 -8.62
N VAL A 26 -13.44 -3.79 -9.70
CA VAL A 26 -12.99 -2.79 -10.68
C VAL A 26 -13.77 -3.00 -11.97
N GLU A 27 -14.61 -2.04 -12.34
CA GLU A 27 -15.42 -2.05 -13.56
C GLU A 27 -14.93 -1.04 -14.59
N SER A 28 -14.35 0.08 -14.15
CA SER A 28 -13.80 1.13 -14.99
C SER A 28 -12.35 1.43 -14.63
N VAL A 29 -11.46 1.46 -15.64
CA VAL A 29 -10.04 1.76 -15.48
C VAL A 29 -9.63 2.90 -16.41
N LEU A 30 -8.97 3.91 -15.85
CA LEU A 30 -8.32 4.97 -16.64
C LEU A 30 -6.82 4.74 -16.69
N LEU A 31 -6.30 4.43 -17.87
CA LEU A 31 -4.86 4.34 -18.15
C LEU A 31 -4.36 5.68 -18.66
N ILE A 32 -3.41 6.29 -17.94
CA ILE A 32 -2.81 7.58 -18.25
C ILE A 32 -1.35 7.39 -18.61
N THR A 33 -0.97 7.72 -19.85
CA THR A 33 0.37 7.54 -20.38
C THR A 33 0.78 8.71 -21.27
N ASP A 34 2.10 8.93 -21.38
CA ASP A 34 2.72 9.82 -22.37
C ASP A 34 3.22 9.06 -23.61
N GLN A 35 2.88 7.77 -23.73
CA GLN A 35 3.26 6.94 -24.88
C GLN A 35 2.29 7.13 -26.05
N ASN A 36 2.70 6.67 -27.24
CA ASN A 36 1.80 6.56 -28.38
C ASN A 36 0.69 5.51 -28.12
N GLU A 37 -0.31 5.48 -28.99
CA GLU A 37 -1.47 4.58 -28.85
C GLU A 37 -1.07 3.11 -28.84
N ALA A 38 -0.15 2.69 -29.73
CA ALA A 38 0.26 1.30 -29.84
C ALA A 38 0.98 0.80 -28.58
N ASP A 39 1.85 1.62 -28.00
CA ASP A 39 2.56 1.29 -26.76
C ASP A 39 1.65 1.37 -25.53
N SER A 40 0.67 2.28 -25.53
CA SER A 40 -0.34 2.34 -24.48
C SER A 40 -1.23 1.09 -24.45
N VAL A 41 -1.57 0.54 -25.61
CA VAL A 41 -2.28 -0.75 -25.71
C VAL A 41 -1.44 -1.90 -25.16
N LYS A 42 -0.12 -1.91 -25.38
CA LYS A 42 0.78 -2.92 -24.79
C LYS A 42 0.80 -2.82 -23.26
N ILE A 43 0.87 -1.61 -22.71
CA ILE A 43 0.81 -1.39 -21.25
C ILE A 43 -0.50 -1.93 -20.69
N LYS A 44 -1.63 -1.62 -21.33
CA LYS A 44 -2.93 -2.20 -20.97
C LYS A 44 -2.86 -3.73 -20.95
N GLN A 45 -2.40 -4.36 -22.03
CA GLN A 45 -2.32 -5.82 -22.10
C GLN A 45 -1.44 -6.42 -20.99
N GLN A 46 -0.32 -5.78 -20.68
CA GLN A 46 0.56 -6.19 -19.59
C GLN A 46 -0.15 -6.09 -18.22
N LEU A 47 -0.91 -5.02 -17.97
CA LEU A 47 -1.71 -4.87 -16.75
C LEU A 47 -2.80 -5.95 -16.63
N GLN A 48 -3.47 -6.28 -17.74
CA GLN A 48 -4.48 -7.34 -17.78
C GLN A 48 -3.90 -8.74 -17.52
N GLN A 49 -2.64 -8.98 -17.93
CA GLN A 49 -1.92 -10.22 -17.64
C GLN A 49 -1.43 -10.28 -16.19
N PHE A 50 -1.00 -9.13 -15.67
CA PHE A 50 -0.41 -9.01 -14.34
C PHE A 50 -1.41 -9.26 -13.20
N SER A 51 -2.58 -8.59 -13.23
CA SER A 51 -3.50 -8.58 -12.09
C SER A 51 -4.80 -9.36 -12.36
N PRO A 52 -5.24 -10.23 -11.43
CA PRO A 52 -6.52 -10.92 -11.55
C PRO A 52 -7.73 -9.96 -11.57
N GLN A 53 -7.63 -8.77 -10.96
CA GLN A 53 -8.70 -7.75 -11.02
C GLN A 53 -8.82 -7.11 -12.40
N LEU A 54 -7.74 -7.12 -13.20
CA LEU A 54 -7.67 -6.40 -14.47
C LEU A 54 -7.86 -7.31 -15.68
N CYS A 55 -7.89 -8.63 -15.48
CA CYS A 55 -7.95 -9.59 -16.57
C CYS A 55 -9.36 -9.73 -17.20
N SER A 56 -10.41 -9.21 -16.55
CA SER A 56 -11.79 -9.34 -17.04
C SER A 56 -12.04 -8.51 -18.30
N ASN A 57 -12.71 -9.13 -19.28
CA ASN A 57 -13.17 -8.47 -20.51
C ASN A 57 -14.34 -7.49 -20.27
N SER A 58 -14.98 -7.53 -19.11
CA SER A 58 -16.08 -6.62 -18.77
C SER A 58 -15.60 -5.23 -18.33
N ILE A 59 -14.31 -5.06 -18.10
CA ILE A 59 -13.74 -3.79 -17.63
C ILE A 59 -13.75 -2.77 -18.76
N GLN A 60 -14.31 -1.60 -18.48
CA GLN A 60 -14.27 -0.46 -19.37
C GLN A 60 -12.92 0.25 -19.23
N TRP A 61 -12.10 0.17 -20.28
CA TRP A 61 -10.80 0.84 -20.32
C TRP A 61 -10.89 2.17 -21.04
N HIS A 62 -10.53 3.23 -20.34
CA HIS A 62 -10.27 4.56 -20.87
C HIS A 62 -8.76 4.72 -21.03
N ILE A 63 -8.29 5.08 -22.23
CA ILE A 63 -6.86 5.29 -22.48
C ILE A 63 -6.64 6.76 -22.83
N ASN A 64 -5.99 7.47 -21.93
CA ASN A 64 -5.45 8.79 -22.18
C ASN A 64 -3.98 8.64 -22.57
N ALA A 65 -3.74 8.56 -23.89
CA ALA A 65 -2.42 8.42 -24.48
C ALA A 65 -1.92 9.75 -25.07
N GLY A 66 -0.59 9.88 -25.11
CA GLY A 66 0.10 11.00 -25.73
C GLY A 66 -0.03 12.31 -24.95
N GLU A 67 -0.03 13.44 -25.67
CA GLU A 67 0.11 14.77 -25.05
C GLU A 67 -1.21 15.41 -24.56
N LYS A 68 -2.33 14.67 -24.57
CA LYS A 68 -3.68 15.22 -24.36
C LYS A 68 -3.88 15.84 -22.97
N SER A 69 -3.13 15.41 -21.95
CA SER A 69 -3.23 15.89 -20.56
C SER A 69 -1.88 16.24 -19.94
N LYS A 70 -1.09 17.07 -20.66
CA LYS A 70 0.22 17.55 -20.18
C LYS A 70 0.17 18.42 -18.92
N THR A 71 -0.97 18.99 -18.55
CA THR A 71 -1.09 19.78 -17.32
C THR A 71 -1.76 18.95 -16.23
N THR A 72 -1.39 19.23 -14.99
CA THR A 72 -2.01 18.63 -13.80
C THR A 72 -3.51 18.91 -13.72
N GLU A 73 -3.96 20.11 -14.11
CA GLU A 73 -5.38 20.45 -14.18
C GLU A 73 -6.15 19.60 -15.21
N ALA A 74 -5.62 19.45 -16.43
CA ALA A 74 -6.26 18.65 -17.46
C ALA A 74 -6.31 17.15 -17.08
N LEU A 75 -5.31 16.68 -16.34
CA LEU A 75 -5.28 15.34 -15.78
C LEU A 75 -6.43 15.13 -14.79
N LEU A 76 -6.61 16.05 -13.84
CA LEU A 76 -7.68 15.97 -12.84
C LEU A 76 -9.07 16.06 -13.48
N GLN A 77 -9.26 16.95 -14.46
CA GLN A 77 -10.52 17.07 -15.20
C GLN A 77 -10.89 15.77 -15.93
N GLU A 78 -9.91 15.07 -16.52
CA GLU A 78 -10.15 13.77 -17.16
C GLU A 78 -10.59 12.72 -16.13
N VAL A 79 -9.91 12.66 -14.98
CA VAL A 79 -10.27 11.74 -13.90
C VAL A 79 -11.69 12.01 -13.40
N GLU A 80 -12.07 13.27 -13.20
CA GLU A 80 -13.42 13.67 -12.80
C GLU A 80 -14.49 13.39 -13.86
N ALA A 81 -14.14 13.49 -15.15
CA ALA A 81 -15.05 13.21 -16.25
C ALA A 81 -15.30 11.70 -16.41
N VAL A 82 -14.24 10.88 -16.30
CA VAL A 82 -14.31 9.43 -16.47
C VAL A 82 -14.85 8.73 -15.22
N LYS A 83 -14.50 9.22 -14.02
CA LYS A 83 -14.80 8.60 -12.72
C LYS A 83 -14.47 7.10 -12.68
N PRO A 84 -13.21 6.71 -12.94
CA PRO A 84 -12.81 5.31 -12.93
C PRO A 84 -12.81 4.73 -11.50
N ASP A 85 -12.84 3.41 -11.38
CA ASP A 85 -12.64 2.71 -10.10
C ASP A 85 -11.15 2.54 -9.77
N LEU A 86 -10.30 2.62 -10.79
CA LEU A 86 -8.85 2.51 -10.69
C LEU A 86 -8.17 3.38 -11.76
N ILE A 87 -7.12 4.08 -11.36
CA ILE A 87 -6.23 4.80 -12.29
C ILE A 87 -4.95 4.00 -12.42
N CYS A 88 -4.49 3.79 -13.65
CA CYS A 88 -3.21 3.16 -13.94
C CYS A 88 -2.27 4.19 -14.57
N SER A 89 -1.07 4.35 -14.04
CA SER A 89 -0.04 5.20 -14.63
C SER A 89 1.35 4.75 -14.19
N TYR A 90 2.38 5.52 -14.53
CA TYR A 90 3.76 5.24 -14.16
C TYR A 90 4.50 6.47 -13.68
N ARG A 91 5.61 6.20 -12.99
CA ARG A 91 6.51 7.21 -12.41
C ARG A 91 7.01 8.19 -13.46
N ASN A 92 7.07 9.47 -13.11
CA ASN A 92 7.60 10.57 -13.92
C ASN A 92 6.89 10.70 -15.28
N LEU A 93 5.57 10.49 -15.30
CA LEU A 93 4.72 10.79 -16.45
C LEU A 93 5.01 12.20 -17.01
N TYR A 94 5.12 12.32 -18.33
CA TYR A 94 5.44 13.56 -19.06
C TYR A 94 6.83 14.17 -18.77
N SER A 95 7.72 13.45 -18.09
CA SER A 95 9.03 13.96 -17.68
C SER A 95 10.17 13.00 -18.01
N ASN A 96 11.34 13.52 -18.37
CA ASN A 96 12.56 12.71 -18.50
C ASN A 96 13.24 12.40 -17.14
N ALA A 97 12.68 12.90 -16.03
CA ALA A 97 13.20 12.66 -14.69
C ALA A 97 13.17 11.18 -14.26
N TRP A 98 12.52 10.28 -15.01
CA TRP A 98 12.63 8.83 -14.80
C TRP A 98 14.08 8.31 -14.87
N GLN A 99 14.99 9.03 -15.53
CA GLN A 99 16.43 8.74 -15.56
C GLN A 99 17.11 9.01 -14.21
N TYR A 100 16.54 9.90 -13.40
CA TYR A 100 17.00 10.32 -12.07
C TYR A 100 15.84 10.22 -11.08
N PRO A 101 15.33 9.00 -10.79
CA PRO A 101 14.02 8.82 -10.18
C PRO A 101 14.10 9.05 -8.67
N HIS A 102 14.16 10.33 -8.29
CA HIS A 102 14.14 10.86 -6.93
C HIS A 102 12.73 11.31 -6.50
N SER A 103 11.75 11.16 -7.38
CA SER A 103 10.34 11.50 -7.14
C SER A 103 9.41 10.61 -7.98
N LEU A 104 8.11 10.69 -7.68
CA LEU A 104 7.05 10.12 -8.51
C LEU A 104 6.70 11.00 -9.72
N GLY A 105 7.03 12.29 -9.66
CA GLY A 105 6.83 13.27 -10.73
C GLY A 105 5.56 14.09 -10.51
N GLU A 106 5.58 15.34 -10.97
CA GLU A 106 4.56 16.36 -10.70
C GLU A 106 3.12 15.87 -10.93
N HIS A 107 2.84 15.24 -12.07
CA HIS A 107 1.51 14.76 -12.42
C HIS A 107 1.00 13.69 -11.46
N LEU A 108 1.87 12.76 -11.08
CA LEU A 108 1.51 11.68 -10.19
C LEU A 108 1.36 12.18 -8.76
N ASP A 109 2.24 13.10 -8.32
CA ASP A 109 2.15 13.74 -7.01
C ASP A 109 0.80 14.48 -6.86
N VAL A 110 0.43 15.31 -7.84
CA VAL A 110 -0.86 16.00 -7.83
C VAL A 110 -2.03 15.02 -7.89
N LEU A 111 -1.93 13.98 -8.73
CA LEU A 111 -2.98 12.97 -8.83
C LEU A 111 -3.24 12.33 -7.47
N LEU A 112 -2.21 11.81 -6.80
CA LEU A 112 -2.30 11.14 -5.50
C LEU A 112 -2.80 12.10 -4.40
N GLN A 113 -2.46 13.38 -4.47
CA GLN A 113 -2.95 14.38 -3.51
C GLN A 113 -4.45 14.65 -3.66
N HIS A 114 -4.94 14.77 -4.89
CA HIS A 114 -6.28 15.28 -5.16
C HIS A 114 -7.35 14.20 -5.39
N THR A 115 -6.97 13.00 -5.85
CA THR A 115 -7.92 11.92 -6.07
C THR A 115 -8.14 11.08 -4.81
N THR A 116 -9.33 10.50 -4.67
CA THR A 116 -9.60 9.40 -3.73
C THR A 116 -9.70 8.05 -4.45
N ILE A 117 -9.49 8.04 -5.75
CA ILE A 117 -9.54 6.84 -6.57
C ILE A 117 -8.17 6.15 -6.46
N PRO A 118 -8.13 4.84 -6.17
CA PRO A 118 -6.88 4.09 -6.13
C PRO A 118 -6.04 4.28 -7.39
N VAL A 119 -4.73 4.42 -7.21
CA VAL A 119 -3.76 4.61 -8.30
C VAL A 119 -2.77 3.45 -8.31
N LEU A 120 -2.79 2.64 -9.37
CA LEU A 120 -1.76 1.65 -9.67
C LEU A 120 -0.61 2.32 -10.43
N VAL A 121 0.49 2.53 -9.73
CA VAL A 121 1.73 3.11 -10.26
C VAL A 121 2.69 2.00 -10.65
N ILE A 122 3.00 1.89 -11.94
CA ILE A 122 3.97 0.92 -12.44
C ILE A 122 5.36 1.54 -12.64
N PRO A 123 6.44 0.73 -12.68
CA PRO A 123 7.75 1.21 -13.11
C PRO A 123 7.66 1.91 -14.47
N HIS A 124 8.47 2.97 -14.67
CA HIS A 124 8.43 3.69 -15.94
C HIS A 124 8.79 2.73 -17.10
N PRO A 125 8.02 2.69 -18.21
CA PRO A 125 8.15 1.65 -19.24
C PRO A 125 9.49 1.66 -19.98
N LYS A 126 10.18 2.81 -19.99
CA LYS A 126 11.52 2.96 -20.59
C LYS A 126 12.66 2.76 -19.60
N ALA A 127 12.36 2.50 -18.33
CA ALA A 127 13.37 2.31 -17.31
C ALA A 127 13.87 0.87 -17.26
N SER A 128 15.18 0.70 -17.00
CA SER A 128 15.80 -0.61 -16.84
C SER A 128 15.86 -1.10 -15.39
N TYR A 129 15.19 -0.41 -14.46
CA TYR A 129 15.20 -0.75 -13.03
C TYR A 129 14.00 -1.62 -12.59
N ALA A 130 13.09 -1.98 -13.50
CA ALA A 130 11.99 -2.89 -13.16
C ALA A 130 12.55 -4.27 -12.78
N GLY A 131 12.02 -4.87 -11.71
CA GLY A 131 12.33 -6.23 -11.32
C GLY A 131 11.94 -7.22 -12.42
N LYS A 132 12.64 -8.36 -12.53
CA LYS A 132 12.35 -9.35 -13.58
C LYS A 132 10.95 -9.96 -13.44
N HIS A 133 10.46 -10.08 -12.22
CA HIS A 133 9.14 -10.59 -11.86
C HIS A 133 8.04 -9.52 -11.94
N ALA A 134 8.42 -8.23 -11.89
CA ALA A 134 7.46 -7.13 -11.91
C ALA A 134 6.58 -7.17 -13.16
N LEU A 135 5.27 -6.92 -12.98
CA LEU A 135 4.27 -6.91 -14.06
C LEU A 135 4.14 -8.23 -14.85
N THR A 136 4.61 -9.37 -14.30
CA THR A 136 4.39 -10.68 -14.93
C THR A 136 3.12 -11.35 -14.44
N LYS A 137 2.99 -11.52 -13.12
CA LYS A 137 1.81 -12.03 -12.44
C LYS A 137 1.83 -11.58 -10.99
N SER A 138 0.74 -11.05 -10.47
CA SER A 138 0.65 -10.60 -9.08
C SER A 138 0.36 -11.79 -8.16
N SER A 139 1.37 -12.57 -7.81
CA SER A 139 1.22 -13.76 -6.94
C SER A 139 1.73 -13.52 -5.52
N SER A 140 2.62 -12.55 -5.33
CA SER A 140 3.22 -12.18 -4.06
C SER A 140 2.92 -10.69 -3.81
N VAL A 141 1.93 -10.39 -2.99
CA VAL A 141 1.46 -9.02 -2.75
C VAL A 141 1.73 -8.66 -1.31
N MET A 142 2.27 -7.46 -1.05
CA MET A 142 2.42 -6.94 0.29
C MET A 142 1.49 -5.76 0.54
N VAL A 143 0.91 -5.74 1.73
CA VAL A 143 0.16 -4.62 2.28
C VAL A 143 1.01 -4.00 3.38
N ILE A 144 1.35 -2.72 3.22
CA ILE A 144 2.06 -1.90 4.21
C ILE A 144 1.11 -0.83 4.72
N THR A 145 1.03 -0.71 6.04
CA THR A 145 0.39 0.41 6.71
C THR A 145 1.08 0.69 8.02
N ASP A 146 1.03 1.95 8.41
CA ASP A 146 1.59 2.46 9.67
C ASP A 146 0.57 2.21 10.82
N HIS A 147 -0.66 1.81 10.48
CA HIS A 147 -1.79 1.54 11.37
C HIS A 147 -2.67 0.38 10.84
N LEU A 148 -2.10 -0.82 10.74
CA LEU A 148 -2.78 -1.99 10.15
C LEU A 148 -4.14 -2.33 10.78
N THR A 149 -4.36 -1.96 12.03
CA THR A 149 -5.55 -2.27 12.81
C THR A 149 -6.80 -1.48 12.41
N LEU A 150 -6.73 -0.59 11.42
CA LEU A 150 -7.88 0.21 10.96
C LEU A 150 -8.14 0.11 9.45
N ASP A 151 -7.27 -0.56 8.70
CA ASP A 151 -7.21 -0.49 7.23
C ASP A 151 -7.78 -1.74 6.53
N HIS A 152 -9.06 -2.04 6.78
CA HIS A 152 -9.75 -3.19 6.19
C HIS A 152 -9.81 -3.12 4.66
N ASP A 153 -10.02 -1.93 4.11
CA ASP A 153 -10.06 -1.71 2.67
C ASP A 153 -8.68 -2.00 2.06
N LEU A 154 -7.58 -1.61 2.71
CA LEU A 154 -6.22 -1.86 2.25
C LEU A 154 -5.92 -3.35 2.12
N VAL A 155 -6.26 -4.15 3.13
CA VAL A 155 -6.14 -5.61 3.08
C VAL A 155 -7.05 -6.18 2.00
N SER A 156 -8.27 -5.65 1.84
CA SER A 156 -9.22 -6.09 0.81
C SER A 156 -8.68 -5.83 -0.62
N TYR A 157 -8.00 -4.71 -0.85
CA TYR A 157 -7.29 -4.45 -2.10
C TYR A 157 -6.10 -5.41 -2.29
N GLY A 158 -5.31 -5.66 -1.25
CA GLY A 158 -4.24 -6.66 -1.28
C GLY A 158 -4.75 -8.05 -1.70
N VAL A 159 -5.83 -8.50 -1.06
CA VAL A 159 -6.52 -9.76 -1.38
C VAL A 159 -6.99 -9.76 -2.84
N ALA A 160 -7.67 -8.70 -3.26
CA ALA A 160 -8.26 -8.61 -4.60
C ALA A 160 -7.20 -8.70 -5.69
N PHE A 161 -6.04 -8.07 -5.50
CA PHE A 161 -4.94 -8.05 -6.47
C PHE A 161 -4.02 -9.28 -6.38
N THR A 162 -4.14 -10.11 -5.33
CA THR A 162 -3.35 -11.34 -5.25
C THR A 162 -3.98 -12.45 -6.08
N SER A 163 -3.17 -13.10 -6.92
CA SER A 163 -3.60 -14.26 -7.71
C SER A 163 -4.07 -15.41 -6.81
N PRO A 164 -5.07 -16.21 -7.23
CA PRO A 164 -5.49 -17.39 -6.48
C PRO A 164 -4.32 -18.33 -6.15
N GLY A 165 -4.24 -18.76 -4.89
CA GLY A 165 -3.13 -19.56 -4.36
C GLY A 165 -1.82 -18.80 -4.15
N GLY A 166 -1.83 -17.48 -4.29
CA GLY A 166 -0.70 -16.60 -4.03
C GLY A 166 -0.47 -16.30 -2.55
N ASN A 167 0.58 -15.52 -2.28
CA ASN A 167 0.98 -15.06 -0.98
C ASN A 167 0.53 -13.61 -0.76
N LEU A 168 -0.22 -13.38 0.32
CA LEU A 168 -0.56 -12.06 0.83
C LEU A 168 0.31 -11.80 2.07
N HIS A 169 1.30 -10.93 1.91
CA HIS A 169 2.16 -10.47 2.98
C HIS A 169 1.50 -9.27 3.69
N LEU A 170 1.18 -9.42 4.96
CA LEU A 170 0.66 -8.33 5.79
C LEU A 170 1.78 -7.87 6.71
N SER A 171 2.15 -6.59 6.61
CA SER A 171 3.30 -6.06 7.32
C SER A 171 2.97 -4.83 8.15
N HIS A 172 3.58 -4.80 9.34
CA HIS A 172 3.57 -3.69 10.28
C HIS A 172 4.95 -3.61 10.92
N ILE A 173 5.69 -2.56 10.60
CA ILE A 173 7.02 -2.32 11.18
C ILE A 173 6.87 -1.13 12.11
N GLU A 174 7.17 -1.31 13.40
CA GLU A 174 7.24 -0.21 14.37
C GLU A 174 8.61 0.48 14.30
N ASP A 175 8.64 1.82 14.37
CA ASP A 175 9.90 2.58 14.33
C ASP A 175 10.74 2.30 15.58
N GLU A 176 11.81 1.53 15.40
CA GLU A 176 12.71 1.15 16.48
C GLU A 176 13.40 2.38 17.10
N ALA A 177 13.81 3.36 16.28
CA ALA A 177 14.51 4.54 16.78
C ALA A 177 13.57 5.43 17.62
N TYR A 178 12.33 5.56 17.18
CA TYR A 178 11.29 6.27 17.95
C TYR A 178 10.99 5.55 19.27
N PHE A 179 10.80 4.22 19.23
CA PHE A 179 10.58 3.41 20.42
C PHE A 179 11.72 3.57 21.43
N GLN A 180 12.98 3.44 20.99
CA GLN A 180 14.16 3.63 21.84
C GLN A 180 14.22 5.04 22.45
N ARG A 181 13.75 6.07 21.72
CA ARG A 181 13.65 7.44 22.25
C ARG A 181 12.67 7.53 23.42
N ILE A 182 11.53 6.84 23.33
CA ILE A 182 10.54 6.78 24.41
C ILE A 182 11.12 6.05 25.62
N ILE A 183 11.73 4.89 25.43
CA ILE A 183 12.36 4.12 26.53
C ILE A 183 13.43 4.95 27.23
N LYS A 184 14.24 5.71 26.48
CA LYS A 184 15.23 6.64 27.04
C LYS A 184 14.63 7.79 27.85
N ALA A 185 13.39 8.21 27.56
CA ALA A 185 12.69 9.19 28.36
C ALA A 185 12.15 8.55 29.66
N ILE A 186 11.56 7.36 29.55
CA ILE A 186 11.06 6.58 30.70
C ILE A 186 12.19 6.27 31.69
N SER A 187 13.39 5.96 31.19
CA SER A 187 14.53 5.64 32.05
C SER A 187 15.01 6.77 32.96
N LYS A 188 14.58 8.00 32.70
CA LYS A 188 14.84 9.15 33.57
C LYS A 188 13.86 9.27 34.73
N ILE A 189 12.81 8.46 34.76
CA ILE A 189 11.78 8.45 35.79
C ILE A 189 12.17 7.40 36.84
N ALA A 190 12.72 7.86 37.97
CA ALA A 190 13.32 6.99 38.99
C ALA A 190 12.37 5.94 39.59
N THR A 191 11.06 6.14 39.51
CA THR A 191 10.04 5.23 40.05
C THR A 191 9.64 4.12 39.07
N ILE A 192 10.07 4.18 37.80
CA ILE A 192 9.69 3.21 36.78
C ILE A 192 10.84 2.23 36.55
N ASN A 193 10.54 0.93 36.63
CA ASN A 193 11.47 -0.10 36.14
C ASN A 193 11.50 -0.04 34.61
N THR A 194 12.62 0.42 34.05
CA THR A 194 12.77 0.64 32.61
C THR A 194 12.71 -0.66 31.82
N ASP A 195 13.30 -1.73 32.32
CA ASP A 195 13.35 -3.01 31.61
C ASP A 195 11.95 -3.62 31.50
N ASP A 196 11.20 -3.61 32.61
CA ASP A 196 9.80 -4.06 32.65
C ASP A 196 8.89 -3.19 31.76
N ALA A 197 9.10 -1.87 31.77
CA ALA A 197 8.35 -0.95 30.90
C ALA A 197 8.65 -1.20 29.41
N GLN A 198 9.92 -1.42 29.05
CA GLN A 198 10.34 -1.72 27.68
C GLN A 198 9.67 -3.00 27.18
N GLU A 199 9.73 -4.09 27.94
CA GLU A 199 9.13 -5.37 27.55
C GLU A 199 7.61 -5.23 27.35
N LYS A 200 6.92 -4.61 28.31
CA LYS A 200 5.45 -4.46 28.27
C LYS A 200 4.99 -3.54 27.14
N LEU A 201 5.67 -2.41 26.93
CA LEU A 201 5.34 -1.49 25.85
C LEU A 201 5.60 -2.13 24.49
N ALA A 202 6.74 -2.79 24.30
CA ALA A 202 7.05 -3.49 23.05
C ALA A 202 5.98 -4.54 22.73
N LYS A 203 5.62 -5.36 23.72
CA LYS A 203 4.57 -6.36 23.58
C LYS A 203 3.22 -5.73 23.25
N GLN A 204 2.88 -4.61 23.88
CA GLN A 204 1.60 -3.95 23.67
C GLN A 204 1.49 -3.30 22.29
N LEU A 205 2.56 -2.64 21.82
CA LEU A 205 2.60 -2.01 20.48
C LEU A 205 2.41 -3.04 19.36
N LEU A 206 3.07 -4.19 19.45
CA LEU A 206 2.98 -5.23 18.42
C LEU A 206 1.73 -6.12 18.55
N LYS A 207 1.03 -6.09 19.69
CA LYS A 207 -0.09 -7.00 19.95
C LYS A 207 -1.24 -6.79 18.97
N GLU A 208 -1.63 -5.55 18.73
CA GLU A 208 -2.80 -5.24 17.90
C GLU A 208 -2.58 -5.63 16.43
N PRO A 209 -1.44 -5.28 15.78
CA PRO A 209 -1.12 -5.79 14.44
C PRO A 209 -1.10 -7.32 14.36
N HIS A 210 -0.51 -7.99 15.36
CA HIS A 210 -0.50 -9.46 15.43
C HIS A 210 -1.91 -10.04 15.49
N ASP A 211 -2.75 -9.51 16.38
CA ASP A 211 -4.12 -10.00 16.56
C ASP A 211 -4.97 -9.75 15.30
N PHE A 212 -4.80 -8.60 14.65
CA PHE A 212 -5.49 -8.26 13.40
C PHE A 212 -5.08 -9.17 12.24
N ILE A 213 -3.77 -9.37 11.99
CA ILE A 213 -3.29 -10.27 10.93
C ILE A 213 -3.78 -11.70 11.15
N ARG A 214 -3.74 -12.19 12.38
CA ARG A 214 -4.25 -13.53 12.72
C ARG A 214 -5.75 -13.69 12.50
N SER A 215 -6.50 -12.59 12.47
CA SER A 215 -7.93 -12.61 12.14
C SER A 215 -8.20 -12.72 10.63
N CYS A 216 -7.20 -12.44 9.77
CA CYS A 216 -7.38 -12.45 8.32
C CYS A 216 -7.63 -13.86 7.73
N PRO A 217 -6.82 -14.90 8.02
CA PRO A 217 -7.02 -16.23 7.42
C PRO A 217 -8.42 -16.84 7.66
N PRO A 218 -9.01 -16.78 8.87
CA PRO A 218 -10.38 -17.24 9.10
C PRO A 218 -11.41 -16.51 8.23
N ALA A 219 -11.33 -15.16 8.14
CA ALA A 219 -12.25 -14.36 7.35
C ALA A 219 -12.11 -14.63 5.84
N LEU A 220 -10.89 -14.83 5.34
CA LEU A 220 -10.65 -15.23 3.94
C LEU A 220 -11.19 -16.63 3.65
N THR A 221 -11.05 -17.56 4.59
CA THR A 221 -11.60 -18.92 4.47
C THR A 221 -13.13 -18.89 4.40
N GLU A 222 -13.78 -18.10 5.24
CA GLU A 222 -15.24 -17.90 5.22
C GLU A 222 -15.73 -17.30 3.89
N ALA A 223 -14.94 -16.39 3.30
CA ALA A 223 -15.18 -15.84 1.98
C ALA A 223 -14.82 -16.78 0.80
N ASN A 224 -14.37 -18.01 1.06
CA ASN A 224 -13.88 -18.97 0.06
C ASN A 224 -12.70 -18.45 -0.78
N ILE A 225 -11.82 -17.65 -0.16
CA ILE A 225 -10.64 -17.08 -0.80
C ILE A 225 -9.42 -17.94 -0.47
N ASN A 226 -8.80 -18.50 -1.51
CA ASN A 226 -7.60 -19.32 -1.39
C ASN A 226 -6.34 -18.46 -1.52
N LEU A 227 -5.84 -17.95 -0.40
CA LEU A 227 -4.58 -17.20 -0.30
C LEU A 227 -3.78 -17.65 0.92
N ASN A 228 -2.46 -17.59 0.82
CA ASN A 228 -1.56 -17.82 1.94
C ASN A 228 -1.20 -16.47 2.60
N VAL A 229 -1.65 -16.26 3.84
CA VAL A 229 -1.34 -15.03 4.59
C VAL A 229 -0.02 -15.19 5.32
N ILE A 230 0.93 -14.29 5.07
CA ILE A 230 2.26 -14.27 5.69
C ILE A 230 2.39 -13.00 6.53
N GLU A 231 2.68 -13.18 7.80
CA GLU A 231 2.76 -12.12 8.80
C GLU A 231 4.17 -11.55 8.94
N HIS A 232 4.30 -10.21 8.91
CA HIS A 232 5.54 -9.48 9.15
C HIS A 232 5.32 -8.36 10.18
N VAL A 233 5.41 -8.69 11.46
CA VAL A 233 5.23 -7.71 12.56
C VAL A 233 6.49 -7.66 13.42
N ASN A 234 7.19 -6.53 13.40
CA ASN A 234 8.42 -6.34 14.17
C ASN A 234 8.74 -4.85 14.43
N PHE A 235 9.76 -4.60 15.23
CA PHE A 235 10.44 -3.31 15.27
C PHE A 235 11.52 -3.28 14.18
N GLY A 236 11.72 -2.13 13.55
CA GLY A 236 12.79 -1.96 12.57
C GLY A 236 12.89 -0.55 12.00
N HIS A 237 13.53 -0.48 10.83
CA HIS A 237 13.66 0.72 10.02
C HIS A 237 12.88 0.54 8.73
N HIS A 238 11.69 1.13 8.67
CA HIS A 238 10.70 0.93 7.60
C HIS A 238 11.30 0.78 6.19
N ILE A 239 12.01 1.79 5.67
CA ILE A 239 12.55 1.74 4.30
C ILE A 239 13.51 0.56 4.10
N ARG A 240 14.40 0.30 5.06
CA ARG A 240 15.43 -0.75 4.93
C ARG A 240 14.80 -2.13 5.02
N ASP A 241 13.90 -2.32 5.97
CA ASP A 241 13.28 -3.62 6.23
C ASP A 241 12.24 -3.97 5.15
N TYR A 242 11.46 -3.01 4.65
CA TYR A 242 10.58 -3.25 3.51
C TYR A 242 11.33 -3.56 2.22
N LYS A 243 12.47 -2.90 1.94
CA LYS A 243 13.34 -3.27 0.80
C LYS A 243 13.79 -4.72 0.90
N LYS A 244 14.25 -5.12 2.08
CA LYS A 244 14.71 -6.48 2.34
C LYS A 244 13.57 -7.48 2.09
N LEU A 245 12.36 -7.21 2.57
CA LEU A 245 11.20 -8.09 2.33
C LEU A 245 10.80 -8.16 0.85
N ILE A 246 10.89 -7.06 0.10
CA ILE A 246 10.63 -7.04 -1.35
C ILE A 246 11.60 -7.97 -2.09
N GLU A 247 12.87 -7.94 -1.71
CA GLU A 247 13.91 -8.79 -2.31
C GLU A 247 13.77 -10.26 -1.87
N GLU A 248 13.55 -10.52 -0.58
CA GLU A 248 13.47 -11.88 -0.01
C GLU A 248 12.26 -12.67 -0.49
N HIS A 249 11.13 -11.99 -0.73
CA HIS A 249 9.88 -12.63 -1.13
C HIS A 249 9.49 -12.41 -2.58
N GLU A 250 10.39 -11.81 -3.37
CA GLU A 250 10.16 -11.43 -4.78
C GLU A 250 8.77 -10.80 -4.96
N LEU A 251 8.48 -9.76 -4.16
CA LEU A 251 7.15 -9.16 -4.13
C LEU A 251 6.79 -8.56 -5.49
N ASP A 252 5.59 -8.85 -5.98
CA ASP A 252 5.08 -8.42 -7.28
C ASP A 252 4.32 -7.08 -7.22
N LEU A 253 3.75 -6.76 -6.07
CA LEU A 253 2.94 -5.56 -5.83
C LEU A 253 3.08 -5.13 -4.38
N LEU A 254 3.23 -3.83 -4.17
CA LEU A 254 3.08 -3.22 -2.86
C LEU A 254 1.79 -2.39 -2.80
N VAL A 255 0.99 -2.58 -1.76
CA VAL A 255 -0.27 -1.85 -1.51
C VAL A 255 -0.08 -1.00 -0.26
N MET A 256 -0.36 0.31 -0.36
CA MET A 256 -0.23 1.25 0.75
C MET A 256 -1.23 2.39 0.64
N ASN A 257 -1.61 2.96 1.78
CA ASN A 257 -2.35 4.22 1.82
C ASN A 257 -1.42 5.38 1.45
N THR A 258 -1.99 6.42 0.84
CA THR A 258 -1.27 7.65 0.51
C THR A 258 -1.66 8.83 1.38
N LYS A 259 -2.68 8.70 2.22
CA LYS A 259 -3.20 9.76 3.07
C LYS A 259 -3.29 9.24 4.50
N ASP A 260 -2.77 10.02 5.45
CA ASP A 260 -3.02 9.79 6.88
C ASP A 260 -4.38 10.39 7.31
N GLU A 261 -4.85 10.06 8.52
CA GLU A 261 -6.14 10.52 9.07
C GLU A 261 -6.33 12.05 9.05
N ASP A 262 -5.22 12.81 9.10
CA ASP A 262 -5.20 14.29 8.99
C ASP A 262 -5.37 14.80 7.55
N GLN A 263 -5.67 13.92 6.58
CA GLN A 263 -5.85 14.21 5.15
C GLN A 263 -4.66 14.85 4.44
N LEU A 264 -3.48 14.86 5.08
CA LEU A 264 -2.24 15.27 4.43
C LEU A 264 -1.75 14.14 3.53
N ALA A 265 -1.99 14.28 2.24
CA ALA A 265 -1.52 13.33 1.24
C ALA A 265 0.01 13.29 1.19
N MET A 266 0.54 12.08 1.05
CA MET A 266 1.96 11.74 0.95
C MET A 266 2.76 12.06 2.22
N HIS A 267 2.11 12.11 3.39
CA HIS A 267 2.78 12.15 4.70
C HIS A 267 3.16 10.73 5.18
N GLY A 268 3.93 10.64 6.26
CA GLY A 268 4.36 9.36 6.83
C GLY A 268 5.36 8.59 5.93
N LEU A 269 5.19 7.27 5.86
CA LEU A 269 6.12 6.37 5.16
C LEU A 269 5.79 6.15 3.68
N ALA A 270 4.58 6.48 3.24
CA ALA A 270 4.09 6.19 1.90
C ALA A 270 4.96 6.82 0.79
N TYR A 271 5.28 8.12 0.88
CA TYR A 271 6.07 8.78 -0.18
C TYR A 271 7.53 8.32 -0.23
N PRO A 272 8.28 8.28 0.89
CA PRO A 272 9.64 7.73 0.88
C PRO A 272 9.68 6.30 0.33
N LEU A 273 8.74 5.44 0.74
CA LEU A 273 8.64 4.09 0.19
C LEU A 273 8.32 4.11 -1.30
N ALA A 274 7.37 4.94 -1.73
CA ALA A 274 7.03 5.05 -3.13
C ALA A 274 8.22 5.51 -3.97
N VAL A 275 9.04 6.46 -3.52
CA VAL A 275 10.25 6.90 -4.22
C VAL A 275 11.32 5.80 -4.26
N GLU A 276 11.46 5.01 -3.20
CA GLU A 276 12.49 3.97 -3.10
C GLU A 276 12.13 2.67 -3.82
N MET A 277 10.87 2.22 -3.75
CA MET A 277 10.38 0.93 -4.29
C MET A 277 10.07 0.99 -5.78
N ARG A 278 11.07 1.31 -6.59
CA ARG A 278 10.94 1.58 -8.02
C ARG A 278 10.83 0.33 -8.89
N GLN A 279 11.21 -0.81 -8.35
CA GLN A 279 11.36 -2.04 -9.12
C GLN A 279 10.02 -2.74 -9.37
N ILE A 280 9.01 -2.46 -8.54
CA ILE A 280 7.72 -3.17 -8.54
C ILE A 280 6.56 -2.16 -8.65
N PRO A 281 5.40 -2.59 -9.16
CA PRO A 281 4.15 -1.84 -9.07
C PRO A 281 3.77 -1.47 -7.63
N LEU A 282 3.13 -0.31 -7.48
CA LEU A 282 2.56 0.19 -6.24
C LEU A 282 1.07 0.45 -6.43
N LEU A 283 0.21 -0.10 -5.58
CA LEU A 283 -1.19 0.29 -5.49
C LEU A 283 -1.35 1.27 -4.33
N MET A 284 -1.73 2.49 -4.66
CA MET A 284 -1.74 3.64 -3.79
C MET A 284 -3.20 4.06 -3.55
N LEU A 285 -3.67 3.93 -2.31
CA LEU A 285 -5.05 4.21 -1.92
C LEU A 285 -5.24 5.63 -1.36
#